data_AF-A0A495NX89-F1
#
_entry.id   AF-A0A495NX89-F1
#
_cell.length_a   1.000
_cell.length_b   1.000
_cell.length_c   1.000
_cell.angle_alpha   90.00
_cell.angle_beta   90.00
_cell.angle_gamma   90.00
#
_symmetry.space_group_name_H-M   'P 1'
#
loop_
_entity.id
_entity.type
_entity.pdbx_description
1 polymer ?
#
loop_
_entity_poly.entity_id
_entity_poly.type
_entity_poly.pdbx_seq_one_letter_code
_entity_poly.pdbx_strand_id
1 'polypeptide(L)'
;MRDPILDKSSSDLLNDLRNDFEIEFQEKNINYCGVYIKNGKSIIDYNPSTFKVEEINHELLHIWLKRYNYTIGNHIYLIFESKWKLGKIFTKHLCDYIENCFDHNKMYPKYLEMGYEPEKFIRDGHKEQCSINEIRKLHLNFLGKYKADAINRFIGYLISIYADHIDRDYSEHLELLEKKEPVLFKIVTDFWNSWIAFDITSIDPIFNSEMELVENFMTNIEEWIENKKVK
;
A
#
# COMPACT_ATOMS: atom_id res chain seq x y z
N MET A 1 -27.04 8.27 -12.61
CA MET A 1 -25.91 9.13 -12.19
C MET A 1 -25.17 9.55 -13.44
N ARG A 2 -24.56 10.74 -13.45
CA ARG A 2 -23.78 11.24 -14.60
C ARG A 2 -22.31 11.00 -14.29
N ASP A 3 -21.55 10.56 -15.28
CA ASP A 3 -20.10 10.49 -15.15
C ASP A 3 -19.52 11.91 -14.95
N PRO A 4 -18.44 12.06 -14.17
CA PRO A 4 -17.71 13.32 -14.10
C PRO A 4 -17.14 13.69 -15.48
N ILE A 5 -16.86 14.98 -15.69
CA ILE A 5 -16.16 15.42 -16.89
C ILE A 5 -14.68 15.01 -16.75
N LEU A 6 -14.24 14.11 -17.61
CA LEU A 6 -12.91 13.54 -17.63
C LEU A 6 -12.11 14.09 -18.81
N ASP A 7 -10.78 14.13 -18.67
CA ASP A 7 -9.91 14.36 -19.82
C ASP A 7 -9.87 13.12 -20.74
N LYS A 8 -9.11 13.21 -21.84
CA LYS A 8 -9.04 12.12 -22.82
C LYS A 8 -8.41 10.86 -22.22
N SER A 9 -7.27 10.97 -21.54
CA SER A 9 -6.54 9.82 -20.97
C SER A 9 -7.40 9.09 -19.93
N SER A 10 -8.06 9.85 -19.05
CA SER A 10 -9.04 9.36 -18.08
C SER A 10 -10.21 8.62 -18.75
N SER A 11 -10.77 9.22 -19.81
CA SER A 11 -11.91 8.66 -20.53
C SER A 11 -11.53 7.36 -21.23
N ASP A 12 -10.35 7.31 -21.84
CA ASP A 12 -9.83 6.12 -22.51
C ASP A 12 -9.63 4.97 -21.50
N LEU A 13 -9.05 5.24 -20.32
CA LEU A 13 -8.90 4.26 -19.25
C LEU A 13 -10.26 3.79 -18.71
N LEU A 14 -11.20 4.70 -18.44
CA LEU A 14 -12.54 4.34 -17.96
C LEU A 14 -13.28 3.44 -18.95
N ASN A 15 -13.22 3.76 -20.24
CA ASN A 15 -13.87 2.97 -21.29
C ASN A 15 -13.23 1.58 -21.42
N ASP A 16 -11.91 1.50 -21.32
CA ASP A 16 -11.18 0.23 -21.29
C ASP A 16 -11.60 -0.63 -20.08
N LEU A 17 -11.62 -0.06 -18.87
CA LEU A 17 -11.97 -0.79 -17.64
C LEU A 17 -13.43 -1.24 -17.61
N ARG A 18 -14.34 -0.49 -18.25
CA ARG A 18 -15.76 -0.87 -18.38
C ARG A 18 -16.00 -2.13 -19.19
N ASN A 19 -14.99 -2.63 -19.91
CA ASN A 19 -15.06 -3.94 -20.55
C ASN A 19 -14.99 -5.09 -19.53
N ASP A 20 -14.38 -4.85 -18.37
CA ASP A 20 -14.13 -5.88 -17.35
C ASP A 20 -14.91 -5.64 -16.05
N PHE A 21 -15.23 -4.38 -15.73
CA PHE A 21 -15.80 -3.99 -14.45
C PHE A 21 -17.04 -3.10 -14.60
N GLU A 22 -18.01 -3.29 -13.70
CA GLU A 22 -19.09 -2.32 -13.51
C GLU A 22 -18.58 -1.17 -12.64
N ILE A 23 -18.45 0.02 -13.23
CA ILE A 23 -17.93 1.23 -12.57
C ILE A 23 -18.99 2.31 -12.50
N GLU A 24 -19.28 2.77 -11.28
CA GLU A 24 -20.18 3.88 -11.00
C GLU A 24 -19.50 5.00 -10.24
N PHE A 25 -20.03 6.21 -10.43
CA PHE A 25 -19.62 7.41 -9.73
C PHE A 25 -20.73 7.87 -8.80
N GLN A 26 -20.38 8.11 -7.54
CA GLN A 26 -21.29 8.58 -6.50
C GLN A 26 -20.83 9.94 -5.96
N GLU A 27 -21.66 10.96 -6.15
CA GLU A 27 -21.41 12.29 -5.59
C GLU A 27 -21.62 12.27 -4.06
N LYS A 28 -20.61 12.74 -3.32
CA LYS A 28 -20.65 12.87 -1.85
C LYS A 28 -19.98 14.17 -1.41
N ASN A 29 -20.47 14.75 -0.32
CA ASN A 29 -19.81 15.88 0.35
C ASN A 29 -18.68 15.38 1.26
N ILE A 30 -17.58 14.94 0.63
CA ILE A 30 -16.37 14.43 1.28
C ILE A 30 -15.15 15.25 0.87
N ASN A 31 -14.07 15.15 1.63
CA ASN A 31 -12.81 15.85 1.35
C ASN A 31 -11.76 14.95 0.69
N TYR A 32 -12.15 13.75 0.24
CA TYR A 32 -11.31 12.79 -0.46
C TYR A 32 -12.06 12.20 -1.66
N CYS A 33 -11.34 11.63 -2.61
CA CYS A 33 -11.88 10.68 -3.57
C CYS A 33 -11.49 9.28 -3.09
N GLY A 34 -12.34 8.27 -3.37
CA GLY A 34 -12.06 6.91 -2.94
C GLY A 34 -12.90 5.90 -3.70
N VAL A 35 -12.30 4.75 -4.00
CA VAL A 35 -12.99 3.60 -4.56
C VAL A 35 -13.29 2.55 -3.49
N TYR A 36 -14.46 1.94 -3.59
CA TYR A 36 -14.76 0.71 -2.89
C TYR A 36 -15.51 -0.25 -3.81
N ILE A 37 -15.32 -1.55 -3.56
CA ILE A 37 -15.98 -2.60 -4.33
C ILE A 37 -17.09 -3.19 -3.47
N LYS A 38 -18.31 -3.20 -4.01
CA LYS A 38 -19.48 -3.75 -3.35
C LYS A 38 -20.29 -4.57 -4.33
N ASN A 39 -20.54 -5.85 -4.01
CA ASN A 39 -21.32 -6.77 -4.86
C ASN A 39 -20.79 -6.87 -6.32
N GLY A 40 -19.47 -6.92 -6.49
CA GLY A 40 -18.85 -7.01 -7.83
C GLY A 40 -18.80 -5.68 -8.61
N LYS A 41 -19.22 -4.58 -7.97
CA LYS A 41 -19.28 -3.26 -8.57
C LYS A 41 -18.31 -2.30 -7.90
N SER A 42 -17.54 -1.59 -8.71
CA SER A 42 -16.63 -0.54 -8.25
C SER A 42 -17.36 0.79 -8.19
N ILE A 43 -17.42 1.41 -7.00
CA ILE A 43 -18.06 2.70 -6.78
C ILE A 43 -16.99 3.71 -6.39
N ILE A 44 -16.85 4.76 -7.20
CA ILE A 44 -15.95 5.89 -6.95
C ILE A 44 -16.75 7.01 -6.31
N ASP A 45 -16.45 7.30 -5.06
CA ASP A 45 -17.00 8.45 -4.34
C ASP A 45 -16.17 9.70 -4.64
N TYR A 46 -16.83 10.82 -4.96
CA TYR A 46 -16.14 12.10 -5.20
C TYR A 46 -17.01 13.30 -4.83
N ASN A 47 -16.37 14.45 -4.59
CA ASN A 47 -17.06 15.70 -4.33
C ASN A 47 -17.12 16.58 -5.58
N PRO A 48 -18.29 16.77 -6.21
CA PRO A 48 -18.39 17.51 -7.47
C PRO A 48 -17.96 18.98 -7.36
N SER A 49 -17.92 19.55 -6.14
CA SER A 49 -17.51 20.95 -5.92
C SER A 49 -16.01 21.15 -5.77
N THR A 50 -15.25 20.09 -5.49
CA THR A 50 -13.80 20.20 -5.18
C THR A 50 -12.95 19.16 -5.88
N PHE A 51 -13.54 18.23 -6.65
CA PHE A 51 -12.78 17.14 -7.25
C PHE A 51 -11.77 17.65 -8.28
N LYS A 52 -10.69 16.89 -8.39
CA LYS A 52 -9.71 17.02 -9.46
C LYS A 52 -9.71 15.75 -10.29
N VAL A 53 -9.48 15.87 -11.60
CA VAL A 53 -9.49 14.70 -12.50
C VAL A 53 -8.42 13.69 -12.09
N GLU A 54 -7.29 14.16 -11.57
CA GLU A 54 -6.18 13.35 -11.07
C GLU A 54 -6.62 12.42 -9.92
N GLU A 55 -7.55 12.86 -9.07
CA GLU A 55 -8.08 12.04 -7.97
C GLU A 55 -8.97 10.91 -8.51
N ILE A 56 -9.79 11.17 -9.54
CA ILE A 56 -10.58 10.12 -10.20
C ILE A 56 -9.66 9.10 -10.89
N ASN A 57 -8.60 9.57 -11.52
CA ASN A 57 -7.63 8.69 -12.18
C ASN A 57 -6.91 7.78 -11.20
N HIS A 58 -6.55 8.31 -10.03
CA HIS A 58 -5.99 7.51 -8.95
C HIS A 58 -6.91 6.34 -8.59
N GLU A 59 -8.21 6.60 -8.43
CA GLU A 59 -9.20 5.55 -8.14
C GLU A 59 -9.42 4.59 -9.33
N LEU A 60 -9.40 5.08 -10.57
CA LEU A 60 -9.45 4.23 -11.76
C LEU A 60 -8.22 3.30 -11.86
N LEU A 61 -7.05 3.76 -11.44
CA LEU A 61 -5.84 2.96 -11.41
C LEU A 61 -5.91 1.84 -10.36
N HIS A 62 -6.53 2.09 -9.19
CA HIS A 62 -6.83 1.02 -8.25
C HIS A 62 -7.79 -0.03 -8.84
N ILE A 63 -8.76 0.38 -9.65
CA ILE A 63 -9.63 -0.58 -10.38
C ILE A 63 -8.82 -1.34 -11.44
N TRP A 64 -7.93 -0.66 -12.17
CA TRP A 64 -7.05 -1.30 -13.16
C TRP A 64 -6.18 -2.40 -12.55
N LEU A 65 -5.65 -2.19 -11.35
CA LEU A 65 -4.87 -3.22 -10.63
C LEU A 65 -5.68 -4.49 -10.35
N LYS A 66 -7.01 -4.41 -10.26
CA LYS A 66 -7.88 -5.59 -10.03
C LYS A 66 -7.87 -6.57 -11.19
N ARG A 67 -7.45 -6.19 -12.40
CA ARG A 67 -7.26 -7.13 -13.52
C ARG A 67 -6.23 -8.22 -13.22
N TYR A 68 -5.28 -7.93 -12.34
CA TYR A 68 -4.17 -8.81 -12.01
C TYR A 68 -4.47 -9.73 -10.83
N ASN A 69 -5.57 -9.49 -10.10
CA ASN A 69 -6.10 -10.40 -9.07
C ASN A 69 -5.10 -10.82 -7.97
N TYR A 70 -4.11 -9.99 -7.63
CA TYR A 70 -3.30 -10.21 -6.43
C TYR A 70 -4.01 -9.66 -5.19
N THR A 71 -3.75 -10.25 -4.02
CA THR A 71 -4.42 -9.85 -2.76
C THR A 71 -3.47 -9.85 -1.54
N ILE A 72 -2.31 -9.24 -1.70
CA ILE A 72 -1.19 -9.35 -0.76
C ILE A 72 -1.51 -8.91 0.69
N GLY A 73 -2.20 -7.77 0.88
CA GLY A 73 -2.53 -7.27 2.23
C GLY A 73 -3.53 -8.19 2.94
N ASN A 74 -4.59 -8.58 2.24
CA ASN A 74 -5.56 -9.56 2.74
C ASN A 74 -4.90 -10.91 3.07
N HIS A 75 -3.99 -11.38 2.22
CA HIS A 75 -3.29 -12.64 2.44
C HIS A 75 -2.45 -12.61 3.73
N ILE A 76 -1.66 -11.55 3.93
CA ILE A 76 -0.89 -11.32 5.17
C ILE A 76 -1.82 -11.28 6.38
N TYR A 77 -2.92 -10.51 6.29
CA TYR A 77 -3.85 -10.36 7.40
C TYR A 77 -4.45 -11.70 7.84
N LEU A 78 -5.01 -12.46 6.89
CA LEU A 78 -5.70 -13.72 7.18
C LEU A 78 -4.77 -14.76 7.79
N ILE A 79 -3.51 -14.80 7.37
CA ILE A 79 -2.54 -15.75 7.93
C ILE A 79 -2.13 -15.37 9.36
N PHE A 80 -1.92 -14.08 9.61
CA PHE A 80 -1.44 -13.62 10.91
C PHE A 80 -2.54 -13.39 11.94
N GLU A 81 -3.79 -13.16 11.55
CA GLU A 81 -4.91 -12.88 12.46
C GLU A 81 -5.05 -13.96 13.53
N SER A 82 -4.86 -15.23 13.16
CA SER A 82 -4.95 -16.37 14.09
C SER A 82 -3.71 -16.56 15.00
N LYS A 83 -2.59 -15.91 14.69
CA LYS A 83 -1.31 -16.07 15.41
C LYS A 83 -1.17 -14.97 16.48
N TRP A 84 -1.35 -15.32 17.76
CA TRP A 84 -1.37 -14.39 18.91
C TRP A 84 -0.41 -13.18 18.85
N LYS A 85 0.89 -13.41 18.54
CA LYS A 85 1.88 -12.30 18.49
C LYS A 85 1.72 -11.47 17.21
N LEU A 86 1.52 -12.14 16.09
CA LEU A 86 1.51 -11.53 14.77
C LEU A 86 0.19 -10.83 14.48
N GLY A 87 -0.96 -11.37 14.88
CA GLY A 87 -2.25 -10.70 14.76
C GLY A 87 -2.34 -9.38 15.54
N LYS A 88 -1.50 -9.19 16.58
CA LYS A 88 -1.34 -7.90 17.26
C LYS A 88 -0.49 -6.89 16.49
N ILE A 89 0.48 -7.38 15.72
CA ILE A 89 1.41 -6.55 14.94
C ILE A 89 0.77 -6.20 13.60
N PHE A 90 0.24 -7.20 12.88
CA PHE A 90 -0.36 -7.09 11.57
C PHE A 90 -1.87 -6.93 11.70
N THR A 91 -2.27 -5.74 12.18
CA THR A 91 -3.67 -5.34 12.19
C THR A 91 -4.18 -5.18 10.77
N LYS A 92 -5.48 -5.31 10.56
CA LYS A 92 -6.12 -5.07 9.25
C LYS A 92 -5.69 -3.73 8.66
N HIS A 93 -5.61 -2.69 9.50
CA HIS A 93 -5.13 -1.37 9.09
C HIS A 93 -3.70 -1.37 8.52
N LEU A 94 -2.75 -2.05 9.16
CA LEU A 94 -1.38 -2.12 8.64
C LEU A 94 -1.33 -2.93 7.33
N CYS A 95 -2.06 -4.04 7.25
CA CYS A 95 -2.12 -4.85 6.05
C CYS A 95 -2.71 -4.09 4.86
N ASP A 96 -3.79 -3.33 5.08
CA ASP A 96 -4.39 -2.44 4.08
C ASP A 96 -3.43 -1.33 3.67
N TYR A 97 -2.69 -0.78 4.64
CA TYR A 97 -1.69 0.25 4.37
C TYR A 97 -0.54 -0.27 3.51
N ILE A 98 -0.05 -1.49 3.79
CA ILE A 98 0.98 -2.16 2.98
C ILE A 98 0.46 -2.40 1.56
N GLU A 99 -0.75 -2.96 1.40
CA GLU A 99 -1.37 -3.17 0.08
C GLU A 99 -1.51 -1.86 -0.69
N ASN A 100 -1.94 -0.79 -0.02
CA ASN A 100 -2.06 0.52 -0.67
C ASN A 100 -0.70 1.06 -1.14
N CYS A 101 0.36 0.95 -0.34
CA CYS A 101 1.71 1.33 -0.74
C CYS A 101 2.22 0.50 -1.92
N PHE A 102 1.87 -0.78 -1.95
CA PHE A 102 2.25 -1.72 -3.01
C PHE A 102 1.51 -1.40 -4.32
N ASP A 103 0.21 -1.15 -4.25
CA ASP A 103 -0.63 -0.69 -5.35
C ASP A 103 -0.09 0.61 -5.94
N HIS A 104 0.21 1.59 -5.09
CA HIS A 104 0.78 2.86 -5.52
C HIS A 104 2.06 2.67 -6.35
N ASN A 105 2.98 1.82 -5.88
CA ASN A 105 4.20 1.51 -6.62
C ASN A 105 3.92 0.94 -8.02
N LYS A 106 2.93 0.05 -8.14
CA LYS A 106 2.60 -0.60 -9.43
C LYS A 106 1.82 0.29 -10.38
N MET A 107 0.98 1.18 -9.86
CA MET A 107 0.19 2.06 -10.71
C MET A 107 0.89 3.36 -11.09
N TYR A 108 1.92 3.76 -10.36
CA TYR A 108 2.65 5.00 -10.62
C TYR A 108 3.24 5.10 -12.05
N PRO A 109 3.89 4.07 -12.62
CA PRO A 109 4.34 4.13 -14.02
C PRO A 109 3.20 4.41 -15.00
N LYS A 110 2.05 3.74 -14.84
CA LYS A 110 0.86 3.95 -15.68
C LYS A 110 0.28 5.36 -15.50
N TYR A 111 0.28 5.88 -14.28
CA TYR A 111 -0.12 7.26 -14.00
C TYR A 111 0.73 8.28 -14.78
N LEU A 112 2.06 8.07 -14.85
CA LEU A 112 2.95 8.92 -15.63
C LEU A 112 2.74 8.75 -17.14
N GLU A 113 2.51 7.52 -17.63
CA GLU A 113 2.19 7.25 -19.03
C GLU A 113 0.92 7.98 -19.50
N MET A 114 -0.04 8.18 -18.61
CA MET A 114 -1.27 8.95 -18.89
C MET A 114 -1.01 10.46 -19.02
N GLY A 115 0.19 10.95 -18.67
CA GLY A 115 0.63 12.33 -18.83
C GLY A 115 0.42 13.22 -17.60
N TYR A 116 0.20 12.65 -16.41
CA TYR A 116 -0.01 13.43 -15.19
C TYR A 116 1.28 13.76 -14.45
N GLU A 117 1.22 14.84 -13.66
CA GLU A 117 2.33 15.33 -12.85
C GLU A 117 2.56 14.42 -11.63
N PRO A 118 3.83 13.99 -11.37
CA PRO A 118 4.22 13.21 -10.19
C PRO A 118 3.67 13.74 -8.86
N GLU A 119 3.72 15.06 -8.67
CA GLU A 119 3.37 15.73 -7.42
C GLU A 119 1.88 15.64 -7.08
N LYS A 120 1.05 15.31 -8.08
CA LYS A 120 -0.40 15.15 -7.93
C LYS A 120 -0.83 13.70 -7.74
N PHE A 121 0.10 12.74 -7.82
CA PHE A 121 -0.22 11.32 -7.71
C PHE A 121 -0.87 10.96 -6.38
N ILE A 122 -0.41 11.58 -5.29
CA ILE A 122 -0.97 11.42 -3.94
C ILE A 122 -1.38 12.81 -3.44
N ARG A 123 -2.59 12.94 -2.89
CA ARG A 123 -3.18 14.22 -2.43
C ARG A 123 -2.25 15.05 -1.52
N ASP A 124 -1.44 14.37 -0.72
CA ASP A 124 -0.47 14.94 0.21
C ASP A 124 0.97 14.55 -0.13
N GLY A 125 1.27 14.20 -1.39
CA GLY A 125 2.60 13.72 -1.81
C GLY A 125 3.75 14.72 -1.60
N HIS A 126 3.43 15.98 -1.36
CA HIS A 126 4.41 17.01 -0.99
C HIS A 126 4.88 16.93 0.48
N LYS A 127 4.21 16.13 1.33
CA LYS A 127 4.60 15.90 2.73
C LYS A 127 5.51 14.69 2.84
N GLU A 128 6.36 14.67 3.87
CA GLU A 128 7.13 13.49 4.24
C GLU A 128 6.19 12.35 4.66
N GLN A 129 6.52 11.12 4.26
CA GLN A 129 5.74 9.92 4.58
C GLN A 129 5.83 9.54 6.06
N CYS A 130 6.93 9.92 6.72
CA CYS A 130 7.13 9.77 8.15
C CYS A 130 8.09 10.85 8.66
N SER A 131 7.85 11.34 9.86
CA SER A 131 8.77 12.27 10.53
C SER A 131 9.90 11.53 11.23
N ILE A 132 11.14 12.00 11.04
CA ILE A 132 12.32 11.51 11.77
C ILE A 132 12.12 11.55 13.30
N ASN A 133 11.39 12.53 13.83
CA ASN A 133 11.13 12.63 15.26
C ASN A 133 10.22 11.52 15.77
N GLU A 134 9.28 11.03 14.96
CA GLU A 134 8.45 9.88 15.31
C GLU A 134 9.25 8.59 15.30
N ILE A 135 10.18 8.42 14.33
CA ILE A 135 11.13 7.30 14.33
C ILE A 135 12.02 7.36 15.58
N ARG A 136 12.55 8.52 15.96
CA ARG A 136 13.38 8.68 17.19
C ARG A 136 12.64 8.19 18.44
N LYS A 137 11.37 8.56 18.59
CA LYS A 137 10.48 8.14 19.70
C LYS A 137 10.02 6.69 19.62
N LEU A 138 10.27 6.00 18.50
CA LEU A 138 9.89 4.61 18.32
C LEU A 138 10.77 3.69 19.19
N HIS A 139 10.18 3.18 20.26
CA HIS A 139 10.81 2.21 21.16
C HIS A 139 10.17 0.84 20.98
N LEU A 140 10.78 0.01 20.13
CA LEU A 140 10.30 -1.33 19.82
C LEU A 140 10.35 -2.26 21.03
N ASN A 141 11.42 -2.17 21.82
CA ASN A 141 11.70 -3.04 22.95
C ASN A 141 11.98 -2.20 24.21
N PHE A 142 11.37 -2.58 25.33
CA PHE A 142 11.70 -2.08 26.65
C PHE A 142 11.85 -3.24 27.64
N LEU A 143 13.03 -3.39 28.24
CA LEU A 143 13.36 -4.47 29.18
C LEU A 143 13.07 -5.88 28.64
N GLY A 144 13.41 -6.12 27.36
CA GLY A 144 13.23 -7.41 26.69
C GLY A 144 11.79 -7.72 26.27
N LYS A 145 10.88 -6.74 26.34
CA LYS A 145 9.49 -6.85 25.90
C LYS A 145 9.26 -5.93 24.71
N TYR A 146 8.89 -6.55 23.59
CA TYR A 146 8.51 -5.85 22.39
C TYR A 146 7.06 -5.37 22.47
N LYS A 147 6.80 -4.17 21.95
CA LYS A 147 5.47 -3.59 21.86
C LYS A 147 4.92 -3.82 20.45
N ALA A 148 3.79 -4.52 20.33
CA ALA A 148 3.22 -4.83 19.02
C ALA A 148 2.92 -3.58 18.18
N ASP A 149 2.40 -2.52 18.81
CA ASP A 149 2.09 -1.24 18.15
C ASP A 149 3.35 -0.51 17.65
N ALA A 150 4.49 -0.66 18.35
CA ALA A 150 5.75 -0.08 17.91
C ALA A 150 6.34 -0.85 16.71
N ILE A 151 6.19 -2.18 16.67
CA ILE A 151 6.57 -2.98 15.51
C ILE A 151 5.66 -2.64 14.31
N ASN A 152 4.35 -2.54 14.55
CA ASN A 152 3.38 -2.13 13.53
C ASN A 152 3.77 -0.80 12.87
N ARG A 153 4.04 0.24 13.69
CA ARG A 153 4.49 1.55 13.20
C ARG A 153 5.85 1.48 12.50
N PHE A 154 6.79 0.67 12.99
CA PHE A 154 8.08 0.47 12.33
C PHE A 154 7.91 -0.01 10.90
N ILE A 155 7.12 -1.06 10.71
CA ILE A 155 6.83 -1.65 9.39
C ILE A 155 6.14 -0.60 8.52
N GLY A 156 5.11 0.07 9.04
CA GLY A 156 4.40 1.13 8.32
C GLY A 156 5.31 2.26 7.86
N TYR A 157 6.20 2.77 8.71
CA TYR A 157 7.15 3.83 8.34
C TYR A 157 8.16 3.39 7.29
N LEU A 158 8.67 2.17 7.39
CA LEU A 158 9.66 1.69 6.43
C LEU A 158 9.03 1.49 5.03
N ILE A 159 7.85 0.86 4.99
CA ILE A 159 7.09 0.68 3.74
C ILE A 159 6.65 2.03 3.15
N SER A 160 6.24 3.00 3.98
CA SER A 160 5.82 4.31 3.49
C SER A 160 6.96 5.10 2.86
N ILE A 161 8.16 5.06 3.46
CA ILE A 161 9.37 5.67 2.91
C ILE A 161 9.69 5.06 1.54
N TYR A 162 9.64 3.75 1.42
CA TYR A 162 9.91 3.08 0.15
C TYR A 162 8.84 3.34 -0.92
N ALA A 163 7.61 3.58 -0.51
CA ALA A 163 6.50 3.91 -1.38
C ALA A 163 6.41 5.42 -1.70
N ASP A 164 7.38 6.24 -1.30
CA ASP A 164 7.41 7.64 -1.73
C ASP A 164 7.82 7.75 -3.19
N HIS A 165 7.03 8.47 -3.98
CA HIS A 165 7.26 8.66 -5.41
C HIS A 165 7.94 9.99 -5.71
N ILE A 166 8.11 10.83 -4.68
CA ILE A 166 8.82 12.09 -4.74
C ILE A 166 10.26 11.86 -4.29
N ASP A 167 11.21 12.37 -5.06
CA ASP A 167 12.63 12.32 -4.71
C ASP A 167 12.88 13.11 -3.42
N ARG A 168 13.05 12.37 -2.32
CA ARG A 168 13.35 12.88 -0.98
C ARG A 168 14.46 12.09 -0.37
N ASP A 169 15.32 12.79 0.36
CA ASP A 169 16.38 12.15 1.12
C ASP A 169 15.84 11.58 2.44
N TYR A 170 15.62 10.27 2.46
CA TYR A 170 15.28 9.51 3.67
C TYR A 170 16.49 8.81 4.31
N SER A 171 17.74 9.15 3.95
CA SER A 171 18.94 8.46 4.42
C SER A 171 19.01 8.39 5.96
N GLU A 172 18.74 9.50 6.65
CA GLU A 172 18.72 9.53 8.13
C GLU A 172 17.59 8.65 8.70
N HIS A 173 16.44 8.60 8.04
CA HIS A 173 15.30 7.80 8.48
C HIS A 173 15.61 6.31 8.38
N LEU A 174 16.19 5.90 7.24
CA LEU A 174 16.59 4.52 6.97
C LEU A 174 17.69 4.06 7.93
N GLU A 175 18.74 4.86 8.13
CA GLU A 175 19.82 4.55 9.08
C GLU A 175 19.27 4.36 10.50
N LEU A 176 18.33 5.23 10.93
CA LEU A 176 17.75 5.15 12.25
C LEU A 176 16.83 3.94 12.43
N LEU A 177 16.05 3.57 11.41
CA LEU A 177 15.21 2.36 11.42
C LEU A 177 16.09 1.10 11.46
N GLU A 178 17.10 1.02 10.60
CA GLU A 178 18.05 -0.11 10.57
C GLU A 178 18.75 -0.28 11.92
N LYS A 179 19.26 0.81 12.49
CA LYS A 179 19.90 0.78 13.82
C LYS A 179 18.97 0.32 14.94
N LYS A 180 17.67 0.62 14.85
CA LYS A 180 16.69 0.30 15.91
C LYS A 180 16.34 -1.18 15.94
N GLU A 181 16.23 -1.83 14.79
CA GLU A 181 15.97 -3.26 14.69
C GLU A 181 16.42 -3.80 13.31
N PRO A 182 17.70 -4.18 13.16
CA PRO A 182 18.30 -4.45 11.86
C PRO A 182 17.74 -5.70 11.17
N VAL A 183 17.34 -6.71 11.95
CA VAL A 183 16.78 -7.95 11.38
C VAL A 183 15.38 -7.67 10.82
N LEU A 184 14.52 -6.97 11.55
CA LEU A 184 13.19 -6.58 11.04
C LEU A 184 13.32 -5.65 9.84
N PHE A 185 14.26 -4.68 9.89
CA PHE A 185 14.54 -3.80 8.77
C PHE A 185 14.81 -4.62 7.50
N LYS A 186 15.79 -5.54 7.56
CA LYS A 186 16.13 -6.41 6.44
C LYS A 186 14.94 -7.21 5.92
N ILE A 187 14.14 -7.81 6.81
CA ILE A 187 12.97 -8.62 6.41
C ILE A 187 11.95 -7.77 5.62
N VAL A 188 11.66 -6.55 6.09
CA VAL A 188 10.70 -5.64 5.44
C VAL A 188 11.28 -5.09 4.13
N THR A 189 12.57 -4.76 4.10
CA THR A 189 13.28 -4.31 2.89
C THR A 189 13.31 -5.39 1.82
N ASP A 190 13.63 -6.64 2.18
CA ASP A 190 13.64 -7.77 1.25
C ASP A 190 12.23 -8.02 0.68
N PHE A 191 11.21 -7.92 1.53
CA PHE A 191 9.81 -8.06 1.10
C PHE A 191 9.41 -6.97 0.10
N TRP A 192 9.74 -5.70 0.39
CA TRP A 192 9.50 -4.58 -0.53
C TRP A 192 10.22 -4.77 -1.87
N ASN A 193 11.51 -5.13 -1.84
CA ASN A 193 12.30 -5.33 -3.06
C ASN A 193 11.76 -6.47 -3.91
N SER A 194 11.32 -7.55 -3.26
CA SER A 194 10.74 -8.69 -3.95
C SER A 194 9.38 -8.32 -4.57
N TRP A 195 8.59 -7.47 -3.90
CA TRP A 195 7.38 -6.88 -4.49
C TRP A 195 7.68 -6.00 -5.72
N ILE A 196 8.70 -5.13 -5.66
CA ILE A 196 9.07 -4.32 -6.84
C ILE A 196 9.37 -5.22 -8.04
N ALA A 197 10.13 -6.29 -7.82
CA ALA A 197 10.52 -7.24 -8.87
C ALA A 197 9.35 -8.09 -9.39
N PHE A 198 8.28 -8.26 -8.60
CA PHE A 198 7.12 -9.04 -8.97
C PHE A 198 6.37 -8.45 -10.17
N ASP A 199 6.27 -9.20 -11.25
CA ASP A 199 5.51 -8.78 -12.42
C ASP A 199 4.04 -9.14 -12.26
N ILE A 200 3.22 -8.14 -11.93
CA ILE A 200 1.78 -8.30 -11.77
C ILE A 200 1.06 -8.62 -13.09
N THR A 201 1.69 -8.36 -14.24
CA THR A 201 1.04 -8.52 -15.56
C THR A 201 1.09 -9.96 -16.08
N SER A 202 1.89 -10.82 -15.45
CA SER A 202 2.11 -12.21 -15.84
C SER A 202 1.85 -13.19 -14.70
N ILE A 203 0.88 -12.87 -13.82
CA ILE A 203 0.56 -13.72 -12.66
C ILE A 203 0.12 -15.11 -13.12
N ASP A 204 0.83 -16.12 -12.61
CA ASP A 204 0.58 -17.54 -12.85
C ASP A 204 0.58 -18.27 -11.49
N PRO A 205 -0.47 -19.03 -11.14
CA PRO A 205 -0.56 -19.69 -9.84
C PRO A 205 0.58 -20.65 -9.51
N ILE A 206 1.34 -21.11 -10.51
CA ILE A 206 2.42 -22.09 -10.37
C ILE A 206 3.78 -21.41 -10.43
N PHE A 207 3.98 -20.47 -11.36
CA PHE A 207 5.31 -19.94 -11.70
C PHE A 207 5.52 -18.46 -11.34
N ASN A 208 4.47 -17.70 -11.08
CA ASN A 208 4.55 -16.27 -10.76
C ASN A 208 3.36 -15.84 -9.90
N SER A 209 3.37 -16.27 -8.64
CA SER A 209 2.30 -16.03 -7.68
C SER A 209 2.81 -15.17 -6.53
N GLU A 210 1.99 -14.25 -6.03
CA GLU A 210 2.33 -13.47 -4.85
C GLU A 210 2.43 -14.33 -3.58
N MET A 211 1.96 -15.58 -3.63
CA MET A 211 2.02 -16.50 -2.49
C MET A 211 3.47 -16.73 -2.03
N GLU A 212 4.41 -16.93 -2.94
CA GLU A 212 5.82 -17.17 -2.57
C GLU A 212 6.41 -15.94 -1.83
N LEU A 213 6.08 -14.73 -2.29
CA LEU A 213 6.48 -13.48 -1.63
C LEU A 213 5.94 -13.40 -0.20
N VAL A 214 4.64 -13.70 -0.04
CA VAL A 214 3.98 -13.66 1.27
C VAL A 214 4.52 -14.76 2.18
N GLU A 215 4.70 -15.98 1.70
CA GLU A 215 5.21 -17.12 2.47
C GLU A 215 6.65 -16.87 2.95
N ASN A 216 7.51 -16.32 2.09
CA ASN A 216 8.87 -15.94 2.46
C ASN A 216 8.88 -14.84 3.51
N PHE A 217 8.07 -13.78 3.33
CA PHE A 217 7.92 -12.72 4.33
C PHE A 217 7.43 -13.26 5.68
N MET A 218 6.43 -14.14 5.64
CA MET A 218 5.86 -14.76 6.83
C MET A 218 6.86 -15.61 7.58
N THR A 219 7.55 -16.51 6.89
CA THR A 219 8.54 -17.40 7.49
C THR A 219 9.60 -16.59 8.22
N ASN A 220 10.14 -15.56 7.56
CA ASN A 220 11.15 -14.68 8.13
C ASN A 220 10.63 -13.90 9.36
N ILE A 221 9.41 -13.38 9.31
CA ILE A 221 8.78 -12.66 10.44
C ILE A 221 8.50 -13.59 11.62
N GLU A 222 8.08 -14.83 11.35
CA GLU A 222 7.80 -15.85 12.36
C GLU A 222 9.06 -16.26 13.10
N GLU A 223 10.12 -16.59 12.36
CA GLU A 223 11.44 -16.89 12.92
C GLU A 223 11.96 -15.72 13.76
N TRP A 224 11.80 -14.49 13.26
CA TRP A 224 12.22 -13.31 14.00
C TRP A 224 11.45 -13.14 15.31
N ILE A 225 10.14 -13.39 15.35
CA ILE A 225 9.31 -13.13 16.54
C ILE A 225 9.24 -14.30 17.53
N GLU A 226 9.62 -15.52 17.12
CA GLU A 226 9.42 -16.75 17.88
C GLU A 226 9.90 -16.63 19.34
N ASN A 227 11.13 -16.17 19.53
CA ASN A 227 11.76 -16.05 20.84
C ASN A 227 11.58 -14.69 21.52
N LYS A 228 10.81 -13.77 20.90
CA LYS A 228 10.56 -12.42 21.43
C LYS A 228 9.31 -12.38 22.31
N LYS A 229 9.37 -11.69 23.45
CA LYS A 229 8.20 -11.44 24.31
C LYS A 229 7.44 -10.24 23.76
N VAL A 230 6.28 -10.47 23.14
CA VAL A 230 5.42 -9.41 22.58
C VAL A 230 4.29 -9.10 23.56
N LYS A 231 4.11 -7.82 23.87
CA LYS A 231 2.98 -7.31 24.64
C LYS A 231 1.95 -6.68 23.71
#